data_AF-A0A4R3HGN5-F1
#
_entry.id   AF-A0A4R3HGN5-F1
#
_cell.length_a   1.000
_cell.length_b   1.000
_cell.length_c   1.000
_cell.angle_alpha   90.00
_cell.angle_beta   90.00
_cell.angle_gamma   90.00
#
_symmetry.space_group_name_H-M   'P 1'
#
loop_
_entity.id
_entity.type
_entity.pdbx_description
1 polymer ?
#
loop_
_entity_poly.entity_id
_entity_poly.type
_entity_poly.pdbx_seq_one_letter_code
_entity_poly.pdbx_strand_id
1 'polypeptide(L)'
;MTHTDIPTRCLALQLKLMDALDAAWATLERTHDPAEIRKVRDRAKAIGELAAMARKVAQMTPTVRKPPVDVLTAGLAAVQGGADLGVMAGPVAAQAEHARRALDKLKGGRRGRL
;
A
#
# COMPACT_ATOMS: atom_id res chain seq x y z
N MET A 1 -9.60 2.79 30.59
CA MET A 1 -8.57 2.83 29.54
C MET A 1 -9.27 2.76 28.19
N THR A 2 -9.32 3.85 27.43
CA THR A 2 -9.95 3.84 26.10
C THR A 2 -9.01 3.20 25.10
N HIS A 3 -9.37 2.02 24.59
CA HIS A 3 -8.63 1.37 23.52
C HIS A 3 -8.86 2.15 22.22
N THR A 4 -7.89 2.98 21.83
CA THR A 4 -7.92 3.74 20.57
C THR A 4 -7.73 2.79 19.39
N ASP A 5 -8.56 2.93 18.37
CA ASP A 5 -8.42 2.13 17.16
C ASP A 5 -7.10 2.41 16.42
N ILE A 6 -6.67 1.43 15.61
CA ILE A 6 -5.41 1.52 14.85
C ILE A 6 -5.41 2.71 13.87
N PRO A 7 -6.48 2.99 13.10
CA PRO A 7 -6.53 4.13 12.20
C PRO A 7 -6.30 5.48 12.91
N THR A 8 -6.97 5.71 14.04
CA THR A 8 -6.83 6.95 14.81
C THR A 8 -5.42 7.08 15.37
N ARG A 9 -4.82 5.98 15.84
CA ARG A 9 -3.42 5.99 16.31
C ARG A 9 -2.43 6.28 15.19
N CYS A 10 -2.66 5.76 13.98
CA CYS A 10 -1.84 6.06 12.80
C CYS A 10 -1.96 7.53 12.39
N LEU A 11 -3.17 8.09 12.39
CA LEU A 11 -3.38 9.51 12.11
C LEU A 11 -2.68 10.42 13.12
N ALA A 12 -2.81 10.13 14.42
CA ALA A 12 -2.15 10.88 15.47
C ALA A 12 -0.61 10.84 15.33
N LEU A 13 -0.05 9.72 14.86
CA LEU A 13 1.38 9.63 14.57
C LEU A 13 1.77 10.48 13.36
N GLN A 14 0.97 10.48 12.28
CA GLN A 14 1.22 11.31 11.10
C GLN A 14 1.25 12.79 11.46
N LEU A 15 0.27 13.27 12.24
CA LEU A 15 0.22 14.66 12.71
C LEU A 15 1.49 15.03 13.49
N LYS A 16 1.92 14.20 14.45
CA LYS A 16 3.15 14.44 15.22
C LYS A 16 4.41 14.51 14.35
N LEU A 17 4.50 13.68 13.31
CA LEU A 17 5.63 13.69 12.39
C LEU A 17 5.64 14.95 11.54
N MET A 18 4.46 15.43 11.10
CA MET A 18 4.32 16.70 10.38
C MET A 18 4.70 17.88 11.26
N ASP A 19 4.14 17.98 12.49
CA ASP A 19 4.47 19.04 13.44
C ASP A 19 5.99 19.12 13.72
N ALA A 20 6.66 17.96 13.78
CA ALA A 20 8.09 17.89 14.02
C ALA A 20 8.92 18.37 12.81
N LEU A 21 8.43 18.16 11.58
CA LEU A 21 9.05 18.70 10.37
C LEU A 21 8.84 20.21 10.26
N ASP A 22 7.64 20.69 10.59
CA ASP A 22 7.34 22.13 10.59
C ASP A 22 8.20 22.86 11.63
N ALA A 23 8.37 22.29 12.82
CA ALA A 23 9.28 22.82 13.84
C ALA A 23 10.76 22.82 13.38
N ALA A 24 11.18 21.78 12.65
CA ALA A 24 12.51 21.73 12.06
C ALA A 24 12.68 22.83 10.99
N TRP A 25 11.69 23.00 10.12
CA TRP A 25 11.68 24.04 9.09
C TRP A 25 11.77 25.45 9.69
N ALA A 26 10.93 25.74 10.69
CA ALA A 26 10.93 27.02 11.40
C ALA A 26 12.28 27.32 12.09
N THR A 27 13.02 26.28 12.50
CA THR A 27 14.36 26.45 13.09
C THR A 27 15.40 26.80 12.04
N LEU A 28 15.31 26.19 10.84
CA LEU A 28 16.21 26.46 9.72
C LEU A 28 16.02 27.87 9.14
N GLU A 29 14.79 28.39 9.13
CA GLU A 29 14.52 29.76 8.64
C GLU A 29 15.16 30.84 9.53
N ARG A 30 15.29 30.56 10.83
CA ARG A 30 15.77 31.54 11.82
C ARG A 30 17.27 31.44 12.06
N THR A 31 17.83 30.25 11.92
CA THR A 31 19.19 29.95 12.36
C THR A 31 20.16 29.91 11.19
N HIS A 32 21.25 30.67 11.30
CA HIS A 32 22.35 30.68 10.32
C HIS A 32 23.61 29.98 10.86
N ASP A 33 23.53 29.40 12.06
CA ASP A 33 24.61 28.62 12.65
C ASP A 33 24.72 27.24 11.98
N PRO A 34 25.86 26.89 11.36
CA PRO A 34 26.07 25.60 10.73
C PRO A 34 25.95 24.41 11.68
N ALA A 35 26.20 24.57 12.99
CA ALA A 35 26.07 23.48 13.96
C ALA A 35 24.61 23.13 14.22
N GLU A 36 23.75 24.14 14.42
CA GLU A 36 22.32 23.96 14.62
C GLU A 36 21.62 23.43 13.36
N ILE A 37 22.02 23.91 12.17
CA ILE A 37 21.51 23.37 10.90
C ILE A 37 21.77 21.86 10.79
N ARG A 38 22.96 21.39 11.19
CA ARG A 38 23.28 19.94 11.20
C ARG A 38 22.39 19.18 12.17
N LYS A 39 22.22 19.67 13.40
CA LYS A 39 21.35 19.03 14.40
C LYS A 39 19.90 18.92 13.94
N VAL A 40 19.36 19.99 13.35
CA VAL A 40 17.98 20.01 12.82
C VAL A 40 17.84 19.04 11.66
N ARG A 41 18.83 18.96 10.77
CA ARG A 41 18.84 17.98 9.68
C ARG A 41 18.93 16.54 10.18
N ASP A 42 19.74 16.28 11.20
CA ASP A 42 19.86 14.94 11.80
C ASP A 42 18.54 14.54 12.48
N ARG A 43 17.86 15.49 13.12
CA ARG A 43 16.49 15.29 13.65
C ARG A 43 15.48 15.00 12.54
N ALA A 44 15.51 15.74 11.44
CA ALA A 44 14.64 15.50 10.28
C ALA A 44 14.88 14.10 9.68
N LYS A 45 16.13 13.63 9.64
CA LYS A 45 16.48 12.28 9.21
C LYS A 45 15.88 11.22 10.14
N ALA A 46 16.01 11.38 11.45
CA ALA A 46 15.42 10.47 12.43
C ALA A 46 13.88 10.39 12.31
N ILE A 47 13.21 11.52 12.03
CA ILE A 47 11.76 11.56 11.75
C ILE A 47 11.42 10.70 10.52
N GLY A 48 12.23 10.79 9.45
CA GLY A 48 12.08 9.96 8.25
C GLY A 48 12.24 8.46 8.52
N GLU A 49 13.22 8.08 9.34
CA GLU A 49 13.47 6.68 9.74
C GLU A 49 12.31 6.12 10.59
N LEU A 50 11.79 6.91 11.53
CA LEU A 50 10.60 6.56 12.31
C LEU A 50 9.36 6.39 11.42
N ALA A 51 9.16 7.27 10.44
CA ALA A 51 8.07 7.17 9.47
C ALA A 51 8.18 5.90 8.62
N ALA A 52 9.39 5.51 8.19
CA ALA A 52 9.62 4.28 7.46
C ALA A 52 9.28 3.04 8.30
N MET A 53 9.63 3.03 9.59
CA MET A 53 9.28 1.95 10.50
C MET A 53 7.76 1.88 10.75
N ALA A 54 7.10 3.03 10.92
CA ALA A 54 5.65 3.10 11.06
C ALA A 54 4.91 2.49 9.86
N ARG A 55 5.41 2.70 8.63
CA ARG A 55 4.86 2.06 7.43
C ARG A 55 4.99 0.54 7.46
N LYS A 56 6.12 0.02 7.93
CA LYS A 56 6.30 -1.44 8.10
C LYS A 56 5.27 -2.01 9.09
N VAL A 57 5.06 -1.34 10.21
CA VAL A 57 4.04 -1.73 11.20
C VAL A 57 2.63 -1.67 10.62
N ALA A 58 2.31 -0.62 9.87
CA ALA A 58 1.01 -0.50 9.20
C ALA A 58 0.77 -1.63 8.18
N GLN A 59 1.81 -2.05 7.45
CA GLN A 59 1.74 -3.17 6.51
C GLN A 59 1.56 -4.54 7.20
N MET A 60 1.92 -4.69 8.48
CA MET A 60 1.66 -5.91 9.24
C MET A 60 0.19 -6.06 9.61
N THR A 61 -0.60 -4.98 9.59
CA THR A 61 -2.05 -5.06 9.83
C THR A 61 -2.70 -5.65 8.58
N PRO A 62 -3.46 -6.76 8.68
CA PRO A 62 -4.17 -7.33 7.54
C PRO A 62 -5.11 -6.26 6.98
N THR A 63 -4.76 -5.71 5.83
CA THR A 63 -5.68 -4.84 5.10
C THR A 63 -6.70 -5.76 4.46
N VAL A 64 -7.97 -5.64 4.86
CA VAL A 64 -9.08 -6.12 4.03
C VAL A 64 -8.96 -5.34 2.74
N ARG A 65 -8.27 -5.91 1.74
CA ARG A 65 -8.18 -5.31 0.41
C ARG A 65 -9.61 -5.12 -0.05
N LYS A 66 -10.03 -3.86 -0.14
CA LYS A 66 -11.23 -3.51 -0.89
C LYS A 66 -11.00 -4.12 -2.29
N PRO A 67 -11.90 -4.97 -2.80
CA PRO A 67 -11.72 -5.51 -4.13
C PRO A 67 -11.47 -4.33 -5.07
N PRO A 68 -10.58 -4.46 -6.06
CA PRO A 68 -10.51 -3.48 -7.13
C PRO A 68 -11.94 -3.19 -7.57
N VAL A 69 -12.28 -1.92 -7.72
CA VAL A 69 -13.66 -1.53 -8.06
C VAL A 69 -14.12 -2.36 -9.27
N ASP A 70 -13.24 -2.63 -10.22
CA ASP A 70 -13.42 -3.55 -11.36
C ASP A 70 -13.86 -4.98 -11.01
N VAL A 71 -13.38 -5.57 -9.92
CA VAL A 71 -13.80 -6.91 -9.46
C VAL A 71 -15.20 -6.86 -8.83
N LEU A 72 -15.53 -5.75 -8.16
CA LEU A 72 -16.86 -5.50 -7.63
C LEU A 72 -17.87 -5.23 -8.76
N THR A 73 -17.48 -4.44 -9.78
CA THR A 73 -18.30 -4.21 -10.98
C THR A 73 -18.46 -5.50 -11.79
N ALA A 74 -17.41 -6.30 -11.94
CA ALA A 74 -17.47 -7.60 -12.61
C ALA A 74 -18.31 -8.63 -11.82
N GLY A 75 -18.22 -8.63 -10.49
CA GLY A 75 -19.04 -9.47 -9.62
C GLY A 75 -20.52 -9.08 -9.69
N LEU A 76 -20.82 -7.78 -9.70
CA LEU A 76 -22.19 -7.28 -9.83
C LEU A 76 -22.77 -7.56 -11.24
N ALA A 77 -21.95 -7.39 -12.29
CA ALA A 77 -22.32 -7.73 -13.66
C ALA A 77 -22.50 -9.25 -13.86
N ALA A 78 -21.72 -10.09 -13.16
CA ALA A 78 -21.89 -11.54 -13.18
C ALA A 78 -23.16 -11.99 -12.44
N VAL A 79 -23.53 -11.33 -11.34
CA VAL A 79 -24.80 -11.57 -10.62
C VAL A 79 -26.00 -11.12 -11.46
N GLN A 80 -25.88 -9.99 -12.17
CA GLN A 80 -26.91 -9.51 -13.09
C GLN A 80 -26.99 -10.36 -14.38
N GLY A 81 -25.86 -10.89 -14.86
CA GLY A 81 -25.78 -11.77 -16.03
C GLY A 81 -26.21 -13.21 -15.79
N GLY A 82 -26.37 -13.64 -14.53
CA GLY A 82 -26.92 -14.96 -14.19
C GLY A 82 -28.41 -15.13 -14.56
N ALA A 83 -29.11 -14.04 -14.86
CA ALA A 83 -30.47 -14.06 -15.39
C ALA A 83 -30.56 -14.31 -16.91
N ASP A 84 -29.43 -14.24 -17.64
CA ASP A 84 -29.33 -14.37 -19.11
C ASP A 84 -28.45 -15.57 -19.53
N LEU A 85 -28.65 -16.72 -18.88
CA LEU A 85 -27.94 -17.98 -19.14
C LEU A 85 -28.32 -18.66 -20.48
N GLY A 86 -28.28 -17.92 -21.59
CA GLY A 86 -28.64 -18.44 -22.91
C GLY A 86 -27.58 -18.35 -24.01
N VAL A 87 -26.71 -17.32 -24.03
CA VAL A 87 -26.13 -16.92 -25.33
C VAL A 87 -24.60 -16.88 -25.46
N MET A 88 -23.76 -16.86 -24.40
CA MET A 88 -22.32 -16.58 -24.63
C MET A 88 -21.36 -17.59 -23.97
N ALA A 89 -21.26 -18.80 -24.55
CA ALA A 89 -20.24 -19.80 -24.23
C ALA A 89 -18.82 -19.51 -24.81
N GLY A 90 -18.62 -18.37 -25.47
CA GLY A 90 -17.34 -17.99 -26.11
C GLY A 90 -16.21 -17.47 -25.20
N PRO A 91 -16.43 -16.54 -24.26
CA PRO A 91 -15.34 -15.86 -23.55
C PRO A 91 -14.67 -16.71 -22.44
N VAL A 92 -15.36 -17.75 -21.95
CA VAL A 92 -14.84 -18.62 -20.87
C VAL A 92 -13.72 -19.54 -21.38
N ALA A 93 -13.79 -19.97 -22.65
CA ALA A 93 -12.77 -20.83 -23.26
C ALA A 93 -11.42 -20.10 -23.45
N ALA A 94 -11.46 -18.83 -23.84
CA ALA A 94 -10.25 -18.01 -24.02
C ALA A 94 -9.55 -17.71 -22.69
N GLN A 95 -10.31 -17.47 -21.62
CA GLN A 95 -9.78 -17.26 -20.28
C GLN A 95 -9.11 -18.53 -19.71
N ALA A 96 -9.69 -19.71 -19.98
CA ALA A 96 -9.10 -20.99 -19.60
C ALA A 96 -7.77 -21.27 -20.33
N GLU A 97 -7.64 -20.85 -21.60
CA GLU A 97 -6.41 -21.02 -22.37
C GLU A 97 -5.28 -20.08 -21.88
N HIS A 98 -5.60 -18.83 -21.54
CA HIS A 98 -4.66 -17.90 -20.92
C HIS A 98 -4.16 -18.40 -19.55
N ALA A 99 -5.05 -18.94 -18.73
CA ALA A 99 -4.69 -19.50 -17.42
C ALA A 99 -3.75 -20.72 -17.55
N ARG A 100 -3.96 -21.59 -18.56
CA ARG A 100 -3.07 -22.72 -18.86
C ARG A 100 -1.66 -22.28 -19.27
N ARG A 101 -1.55 -21.30 -20.18
CA ARG A 101 -0.25 -20.74 -20.62
C ARG A 101 0.51 -20.05 -19.49
N ALA A 102 -0.19 -19.43 -18.53
CA ALA A 102 0.42 -18.83 -17.35
C ALA A 102 0.99 -19.88 -16.38
N LEU A 103 0.28 -21.00 -16.21
CA LEU A 103 0.73 -22.15 -15.41
C LEU A 103 1.98 -22.83 -16.01
N ASP A 104 2.06 -22.97 -17.33
CA ASP A 104 3.23 -23.56 -17.98
C ASP A 104 4.49 -22.69 -17.85
N LYS A 105 4.35 -21.37 -17.90
CA LYS A 105 5.46 -20.43 -17.63
C LYS A 105 5.98 -20.53 -16.20
N LEU A 106 5.08 -20.77 -15.24
CA LEU A 106 5.43 -20.98 -13.83
C LEU A 106 6.13 -22.32 -13.60
N LYS A 107 5.79 -23.36 -14.37
CA LYS A 107 6.46 -24.68 -14.31
C LYS A 107 7.82 -24.71 -15.03
N GLY A 108 8.00 -23.93 -16.08
CA GLY A 108 9.24 -23.88 -16.87
C GLY A 108 10.41 -23.09 -16.26
N GLY A 109 10.18 -22.32 -15.20
CA GLY A 109 11.17 -21.38 -14.65
C GLY A 109 12.26 -21.94 -13.73
N ARG A 110 12.43 -23.27 -13.61
CA ARG A 110 13.39 -23.88 -12.68
C ARG A 110 14.32 -24.94 -13.30
N ARG A 111 14.79 -24.73 -14.54
CA ARG A 111 15.94 -25.45 -15.12
C ARG A 111 16.77 -24.49 -15.96
N GLY A 112 17.76 -23.85 -15.34
CA GLY A 112 18.67 -22.95 -16.07
C GLY A 112 19.54 -22.07 -15.18
N ARG A 113 20.21 -22.66 -14.20
CA ARG A 113 21.46 -22.10 -13.65
C ARG A 113 22.24 -23.20 -12.91
N LEU A 114 22.94 -24.01 -13.70
CA LEU A 114 24.27 -24.50 -13.38
C LEU A 114 25.18 -23.94 -14.47
#